data_AF-A0A495ACL9-F1
#
_entry.id   AF-A0A495ACL9-F1
#
_cell.length_a   1.000
_cell.length_b   1.000
_cell.length_c   1.000
_cell.angle_alpha   90.00
_cell.angle_beta   90.00
_cell.angle_gamma   90.00
#
_symmetry.space_group_name_H-M   'P 1'
#
loop_
_entity.id
_entity.type
_entity.pdbx_description
1 polymer ?
#
loop_
_entity_poly.entity_id
_entity_poly.type
_entity_poly.pdbx_seq_one_letter_code
_entity_poly.pdbx_strand_id
1 'polypeptide(L)'
;MNVKIEEDQANELRSLFDEITEEKHGREKEVFSEERRNEKREIDILELPPRKEVHISRGRARLKISRPFIRFILVVIVLLAIIFGAYYYWGDEVFQLMS
;
A
#
# COMPACT_ATOMS: atom_id res chain seq x y z
N MET A 1 56.62 -16.66 -16.85
CA MET A 1 56.45 -15.44 -17.66
C MET A 1 54.95 -15.17 -17.80
N ASN A 2 54.30 -14.57 -16.79
CA ASN A 2 52.84 -14.34 -16.79
C ASN A 2 52.41 -12.97 -16.20
N VAL A 3 53.33 -12.17 -15.65
CA VAL A 3 53.00 -10.91 -14.96
C VAL A 3 52.59 -9.79 -15.92
N LYS A 4 53.15 -9.77 -17.14
CA LYS A 4 52.89 -8.71 -18.14
C LYS A 4 51.48 -8.72 -18.72
N ILE A 5 50.77 -9.86 -18.71
CA ILE A 5 49.44 -9.97 -19.35
C ILE A 5 48.36 -9.41 -18.41
N GLU A 6 48.50 -9.58 -17.10
CA GLU A 6 47.54 -9.06 -16.12
C GLU A 6 47.64 -7.54 -15.94
N GLU A 7 48.85 -6.98 -16.00
CA GLU A 7 49.07 -5.53 -15.97
C GLU A 7 48.39 -4.81 -17.15
N ASP A 8 48.42 -5.44 -18.33
CA ASP A 8 47.83 -4.90 -19.56
C ASP A 8 46.29 -4.85 -19.49
N GLN A 9 45.68 -5.94 -18.99
CA GLN A 9 44.22 -6.03 -18.79
C GLN A 9 43.68 -5.03 -17.76
N ALA A 10 44.40 -4.85 -16.64
CA ALA A 10 44.00 -3.91 -15.61
C ALA A 10 44.09 -2.45 -16.09
N ASN A 11 45.00 -2.15 -17.00
CA ASN A 11 45.18 -0.81 -17.55
C ASN A 11 44.08 -0.46 -18.56
N GLU A 12 43.69 -1.42 -19.40
CA GLU A 12 42.58 -1.28 -20.36
C GLU A 12 41.24 -1.02 -19.66
N LEU A 13 40.99 -1.69 -18.53
CA LEU A 13 39.78 -1.46 -17.72
C LEU A 13 39.73 -0.05 -17.13
N ARG A 14 40.88 0.52 -16.73
CA ARG A 14 40.96 1.88 -16.18
C ARG A 14 40.69 2.93 -17.27
N SER A 15 41.26 2.76 -18.46
CA SER A 15 41.01 3.69 -19.57
C SER A 15 39.54 3.72 -19.99
N LEU A 16 38.88 2.55 -20.04
CA LEU A 16 37.44 2.47 -20.35
C LEU A 16 36.58 3.15 -19.28
N PHE A 17 36.96 3.05 -18.01
CA PHE A 17 36.23 3.66 -16.90
C PHE A 17 36.37 5.19 -16.88
N ASP A 18 37.57 5.69 -17.18
CA ASP A 18 37.85 7.12 -17.25
C ASP A 18 37.10 7.76 -18.44
N GLU A 19 37.06 7.10 -19.61
CA GLU A 19 36.30 7.56 -20.79
C GLU A 19 34.79 7.68 -20.49
N ILE A 20 34.19 6.68 -19.84
CA ILE A 20 32.76 6.70 -19.46
C ILE A 20 32.47 7.80 -18.42
N THR A 21 33.40 8.03 -17.50
CA THR A 21 33.24 9.03 -16.43
C THR A 21 33.31 10.44 -17.00
N GLU A 22 34.24 10.70 -17.93
CA GLU A 22 34.37 11.98 -18.62
C GLU A 22 33.14 12.27 -19.51
N GLU A 23 32.62 11.27 -20.25
CA GLU A 23 31.41 11.45 -21.07
C GLU A 23 30.16 11.76 -20.23
N LYS A 24 30.02 11.18 -19.03
CA LYS A 24 28.90 11.47 -18.12
C LYS A 24 28.99 12.86 -17.48
N HIS A 25 30.21 13.32 -17.15
CA HIS A 25 30.41 14.66 -16.58
C HIS A 25 30.19 15.81 -17.56
N GLY A 26 30.30 15.55 -18.87
CA GLY A 26 30.00 16.52 -19.93
C GLY A 26 28.51 16.70 -20.23
N ARG A 27 27.67 15.69 -19.98
CA ARG A 27 26.24 15.69 -20.40
C ARG A 27 25.24 16.12 -19.31
N GLU A 28 25.65 16.18 -18.05
CA GLU A 28 24.78 16.66 -16.93
C GLU A 28 24.83 18.18 -16.68
N LYS A 29 25.77 18.90 -17.30
CA LYS A 29 25.98 20.34 -17.00
C LYS A 29 25.10 21.31 -17.80
N GLU A 30 24.37 20.88 -18.83
CA GLU A 30 23.61 21.80 -19.71
C GLU A 30 22.09 21.82 -19.52
N VAL A 31 21.49 20.95 -18.69
CA VAL A 31 20.03 20.95 -18.48
C VAL A 31 19.60 21.68 -17.19
N PHE A 32 20.52 21.92 -16.24
CA PHE A 32 20.16 22.39 -14.90
C PHE A 32 20.45 23.88 -14.63
N SER A 33 20.48 24.70 -15.68
CA SER A 33 20.89 26.12 -15.60
C SER A 33 19.74 27.14 -15.74
N GLU A 34 18.52 26.71 -16.06
CA GLU A 34 17.35 27.62 -16.15
C GLU A 34 16.30 27.45 -15.04
N GLU A 35 16.32 26.38 -14.25
CA GLU A 35 15.34 26.17 -13.16
C GLU A 35 15.87 26.57 -11.76
N ARG A 36 17.13 27.03 -11.68
CA ARG A 36 17.79 27.50 -10.45
C ARG A 36 17.44 28.94 -10.05
N ARG A 37 16.20 29.39 -10.24
CA ARG A 37 15.77 30.72 -9.77
C ARG A 37 14.71 30.69 -8.66
N ASN A 38 14.25 29.52 -8.20
CA ASN A 38 13.19 29.46 -7.17
C ASN A 38 13.41 28.50 -5.99
N GLU A 39 14.50 27.73 -5.91
CA GLU A 39 14.67 26.70 -4.86
C GLU A 39 15.90 26.88 -3.97
N LYS A 40 16.23 28.13 -3.65
CA LYS A 40 17.18 28.49 -2.57
C LYS A 40 16.52 29.28 -1.45
N ARG A 41 15.33 28.87 -1.02
CA ARG A 41 14.95 29.09 0.39
C ARG A 41 15.46 27.89 1.15
N GLU A 42 16.50 28.11 1.95
CA GLU A 42 16.89 27.20 3.02
C GLU A 42 15.65 26.98 3.88
N ILE A 43 15.01 25.82 3.75
CA ILE A 43 13.91 25.43 4.63
C ILE A 43 14.60 25.08 5.96
N ASP A 44 14.39 25.89 6.99
CA ASP A 44 14.89 25.62 8.33
C ASP A 44 14.29 24.30 8.85
N ILE A 45 15.15 23.31 9.04
CA ILE A 45 14.77 21.94 9.44
C ILE A 45 14.21 21.95 10.89
N LEU A 46 14.46 23.02 11.65
CA LEU A 46 14.04 23.15 13.05
C LEU A 46 12.60 23.64 13.22
N GLU A 47 11.95 24.14 12.17
CA GLU A 47 10.55 24.59 12.18
C GLU A 47 9.60 23.63 11.46
N LEU A 48 10.04 22.41 11.15
CA LEU A 48 9.17 21.39 10.57
C LEU A 48 8.09 20.99 11.60
N PRO A 49 6.79 21.03 11.23
CA PRO A 49 5.74 20.57 12.14
C PRO A 49 6.02 19.11 12.53
N PRO A 50 5.88 18.75 13.82
CA PRO A 50 6.23 17.41 14.29
C PRO A 50 5.48 16.36 13.48
N ARG A 51 6.27 15.43 12.93
CA ARG A 51 5.83 14.37 12.01
C ARG A 51 5.01 13.32 12.74
N LYS A 52 3.85 13.67 13.31
CA LYS A 52 3.01 12.70 14.04
C LYS A 52 1.52 13.00 14.16
N GLU A 53 0.93 13.84 13.31
CA GLU A 53 -0.51 14.16 13.46
C GLU A 53 -1.39 14.06 12.19
N VAL A 54 -0.93 13.43 11.10
CA VAL A 54 -1.73 13.33 9.85
C VAL A 54 -2.30 11.95 9.50
N HIS A 55 -2.23 10.98 10.42
CA HIS A 55 -2.98 9.71 10.28
C HIS A 55 -3.88 9.41 11.49
N ILE A 56 -4.63 10.41 11.98
CA ILE A 56 -5.85 10.11 12.74
C ILE A 56 -6.98 9.95 11.73
N SER A 57 -6.95 8.87 10.94
CA SER A 57 -8.12 8.49 10.18
C SER A 57 -9.18 8.03 11.18
N ARG A 58 -10.12 8.91 11.52
CA ARG A 58 -11.42 8.55 12.11
C ARG A 58 -12.23 7.77 11.07
N GLY A 59 -11.71 6.62 10.65
CA GLY A 59 -12.35 5.74 9.70
C GLY A 59 -13.49 5.04 10.41
N ARG A 60 -14.73 5.48 10.15
CA ARG A 60 -15.93 4.71 10.52
C ARG A 60 -15.72 3.28 10.06
N ALA A 61 -15.87 2.31 10.96
CA ALA A 61 -15.71 0.90 10.65
C ALA A 61 -16.63 0.55 9.48
N ARG A 62 -16.06 0.36 8.29
CA ARG A 62 -16.82 -0.09 7.12
C ARG A 62 -17.11 -1.57 7.33
N LEU A 63 -18.29 -1.87 7.87
CA LEU A 63 -18.80 -3.23 7.92
C LEU A 63 -18.99 -3.71 6.48
N LYS A 64 -18.00 -4.47 5.98
CA LYS A 64 -18.11 -5.15 4.69
C LYS A 64 -19.01 -6.35 4.87
N ILE A 65 -20.28 -6.20 4.51
CA ILE A 65 -21.19 -7.32 4.35
C ILE A 65 -20.66 -8.15 3.16
N SER A 66 -20.11 -9.32 3.47
CA SER A 66 -19.56 -10.21 2.46
C SER A 66 -20.68 -11.02 1.79
N ARG A 67 -20.47 -11.44 0.54
CA ARG A 67 -21.43 -12.28 -0.20
C ARG A 67 -21.83 -13.56 0.56
N PRO A 68 -20.92 -14.25 1.27
CA PRO A 68 -21.29 -15.37 2.14
C PRO A 68 -22.22 -14.98 3.30
N PHE A 69 -22.03 -13.78 3.88
CA PHE A 69 -22.86 -13.29 4.98
C PHE A 69 -24.31 -13.08 4.54
N ILE A 70 -24.53 -12.53 3.34
CA ILE A 70 -25.88 -12.36 2.78
C ILE A 70 -26.58 -13.71 2.60
N ARG A 71 -25.86 -14.72 2.09
CA ARG A 71 -26.40 -16.09 1.94
C ARG A 71 -26.79 -16.68 3.29
N PHE A 72 -25.96 -16.47 4.31
CA PHE A 72 -26.26 -16.90 5.68
C PHE A 72 -27.51 -16.23 6.24
N ILE A 73 -27.63 -14.89 6.12
CA ILE A 73 -28.82 -14.15 6.56
C ILE A 73 -30.08 -14.66 5.87
N LEU A 74 -30.03 -14.93 4.56
CA LEU A 74 -31.17 -15.43 3.81
C LEU A 74 -31.64 -16.77 4.38
N VAL A 75 -30.72 -17.71 4.62
CA VAL A 75 -31.05 -19.01 5.24
C VAL A 75 -31.67 -18.81 6.62
N VAL A 76 -31.07 -17.96 7.46
CA VAL A 76 -31.59 -17.67 8.81
C VAL A 76 -33.02 -17.09 8.75
N ILE A 77 -33.29 -16.16 7.84
CA ILE A 77 -34.63 -15.58 7.67
C ILE A 77 -35.64 -16.65 7.25
N VAL A 78 -35.30 -17.51 6.30
CA VAL A 78 -36.18 -18.62 5.87
C VAL A 78 -36.46 -19.56 7.04
N LEU A 79 -35.45 -19.88 7.83
CA LEU A 79 -35.58 -20.75 9.01
C LEU A 79 -36.50 -20.13 10.07
N LEU A 80 -36.32 -18.83 10.34
CA LEU A 80 -37.20 -18.08 11.23
C LEU A 80 -38.64 -18.04 10.70
N ALA A 81 -38.84 -17.80 9.40
CA ALA A 81 -40.17 -17.78 8.81
C ALA A 81 -40.90 -19.12 8.97
N ILE A 82 -40.18 -20.24 8.82
CA ILE A 82 -40.74 -21.58 9.05
C ILE A 82 -41.10 -21.77 10.52
N ILE A 83 -40.21 -21.39 11.45
CA ILE A 83 -40.46 -21.52 12.89
C ILE A 83 -41.66 -20.66 13.31
N PHE A 84 -41.71 -19.40 12.87
CA PHE A 84 -42.82 -18.50 13.16
C PHE A 84 -44.13 -18.98 12.52
N GLY A 85 -44.09 -19.50 11.29
CA GLY A 85 -45.27 -20.06 10.63
C GLY A 85 -45.78 -21.31 11.35
N ALA A 86 -44.88 -22.21 11.76
CA ALA A 86 -45.23 -23.38 12.54
C ALA A 86 -45.78 -23.01 13.92
N TYR A 87 -45.17 -22.01 14.59
CA TYR A 87 -45.68 -21.49 15.85
C TYR A 87 -47.04 -20.81 15.69
N TYR A 88 -47.29 -20.09 14.61
CA TYR A 88 -48.59 -19.48 14.38
C TYR A 88 -49.69 -20.52 14.11
N TYR A 89 -49.36 -21.59 13.39
CA TYR A 89 -50.34 -22.62 13.02
C TYR A 89 -50.61 -23.63 14.14
N TRP A 90 -49.57 -24.08 14.85
CA TRP A 90 -49.68 -25.11 15.88
C TRP A 90 -49.53 -24.57 17.31
N GLY A 91 -49.00 -23.35 17.48
CA GLY A 91 -48.56 -22.83 18.77
C GLY A 91 -49.62 -22.90 19.85
N ASP A 92 -50.87 -22.57 19.54
CA ASP A 92 -51.96 -22.61 20.53
C ASP A 92 -52.23 -24.02 21.04
N GLU A 93 -52.20 -25.04 20.18
CA GLU A 93 -52.41 -26.44 20.57
C GLU A 93 -51.21 -26.99 21.35
N VAL A 94 -49.98 -26.73 20.92
CA VAL A 94 -48.79 -27.23 21.62
C VAL A 94 -48.59 -26.53 22.97
N PHE A 95 -48.90 -25.23 23.05
CA PHE A 95 -48.80 -24.47 24.29
C PHE A 95 -49.87 -24.89 25.30
N GLN A 96 -51.08 -25.22 24.85
CA GLN A 96 -52.12 -25.82 25.71
C GLN A 96 -51.77 -27.23 26.17
N LEU A 97 -51.04 -28.01 25.39
CA LEU A 97 -50.62 -29.37 25.79
C LEU A 97 -49.44 -29.36 26.79
N MET A 98 -48.70 -28.26 26.84
CA MET A 98 -47.53 -28.07 27.72
C MET A 98 -47.81 -27.20 28.95
N SER A 99 -48.94 -26.49 28.99
CA SER A 99 -49.44 -25.70 30.13
C SER A 99 -50.37 -26.53 31.03
#